data_AF-A0A6N7Y0W1-F1
#
_entry.id   AF-A0A6N7Y0W1-F1
#
_cell.length_a   1.000
_cell.length_b   1.000
_cell.length_c   1.000
_cell.angle_alpha   90.00
_cell.angle_beta   90.00
_cell.angle_gamma   90.00
#
_symmetry.space_group_name_H-M   'P 1'
#
loop_
_entity.id
_entity.type
_entity.pdbx_description
1 polymer ?
#
loop_
_entity_poly.entity_id
_entity_poly.type
_entity_poly.pdbx_seq_one_letter_code
_entity_poly.pdbx_strand_id
1 'polypeptide(L)'
;MDKKELFRAIDACEDRFIREAAEDIQKRKPSMIRRFFFVNSSENTEKDMRKLSGVRVAVAIVICVIVLSIGVQTAARVSTVFRDWIEQTFQIKSSSDNQKGKNGRSNEEETGRVRRRNNKADEGQDSVSQIEKVPMKDSLQIVGTNESFIYESKTEGDSDEIIEKVYSIKDGKLSKLPMQSFSGSYKRNTFFFQYSIIGQEIFGYNYSENLVQVFDQINKQGEVYLSVENAKGNEQILCVNLKSGECRQVAKPGDGMNMSMSPDGKYILINHSKSYWTVFNTENETERKVEGLSGYALSNEYDFINDDHIAAVGDAFTKNNTEFYRLNYIDLETGKVKVYPEYGDIKGCWTYQCDMKKKQLEIENLITKQKKVIPLKQAEDVHIMQINGDYVLLGTDSDDVYYLYNLQEDAYRELDIPEEIRGTLEMYVAKKERKLLLTNEKEAYLVNLK
;
A
#
# COMPACT_ATOMS: atom_id res chain seq x y z
N MET A 1 -0.96 36.61 -5.20
CA MET A 1 0.09 36.18 -6.12
C MET A 1 -0.37 36.49 -7.53
N ASP A 2 0.27 37.47 -8.17
CA ASP A 2 0.00 37.87 -9.56
C ASP A 2 0.55 36.78 -10.51
N LYS A 3 -0.17 36.51 -11.60
CA LYS A 3 0.24 35.60 -12.68
C LYS A 3 1.66 35.90 -13.19
N LYS A 4 2.13 37.16 -13.11
CA LYS A 4 3.51 37.57 -13.42
C LYS A 4 4.56 37.09 -12.41
N GLU A 5 4.22 36.94 -11.14
CA GLU A 5 5.12 36.42 -10.10
C GLU A 5 5.33 34.92 -10.26
N LEU A 6 4.28 34.18 -10.65
CA LEU A 6 4.34 32.75 -10.96
C LEU A 6 5.25 32.46 -12.16
N PHE A 7 5.16 33.25 -13.24
CA PHE A 7 6.03 33.06 -14.41
C PHE A 7 7.49 33.49 -14.15
N ARG A 8 7.72 34.51 -13.33
CA ARG A 8 9.08 34.86 -12.89
C ARG A 8 9.73 33.81 -11.99
N ALA A 9 8.94 33.09 -11.18
CA ALA A 9 9.44 32.00 -10.35
C ALA A 9 9.81 30.75 -11.19
N ILE A 10 9.10 30.52 -12.28
CA ILE A 10 9.40 29.45 -13.25
C ILE A 10 10.67 29.79 -14.05
N ASP A 11 10.81 31.03 -14.54
CA ASP A 11 12.03 31.49 -15.24
C ASP A 11 13.28 31.52 -14.35
N ALA A 12 13.11 31.59 -13.02
CA ALA A 12 14.21 31.60 -12.05
C ALA A 12 14.72 30.19 -11.68
N CYS A 13 13.96 29.13 -11.98
CA CYS A 13 14.51 27.78 -12.04
C CYS A 13 15.32 27.69 -13.32
N GLU A 14 16.65 27.82 -13.24
CA GLU A 14 17.50 27.64 -14.42
C GLU A 14 17.13 26.31 -15.10
N ASP A 15 16.68 26.42 -16.35
CA ASP A 15 16.20 25.33 -17.23
C ASP A 15 17.11 24.10 -17.21
N ARG A 16 18.38 24.28 -16.87
CA ARG A 16 19.35 23.20 -16.71
C ARG A 16 18.94 22.18 -15.65
N PHE A 17 18.36 22.56 -14.51
CA PHE A 17 18.05 21.59 -13.44
C PHE A 17 16.78 20.78 -13.76
N ILE A 18 15.77 21.41 -14.36
CA ILE A 18 14.57 20.71 -14.84
C ILE A 18 14.91 19.84 -16.05
N ARG A 19 15.75 20.33 -16.95
CA ARG A 19 16.17 19.56 -18.13
C ARG A 19 17.16 18.47 -17.78
N GLU A 20 18.09 18.68 -16.85
CA GLU A 20 18.96 17.62 -16.33
C GLU A 20 18.14 16.63 -15.51
N ALA A 21 17.21 17.03 -14.65
CA ALA A 21 16.33 16.10 -13.94
C ALA A 21 15.40 15.33 -14.90
N ALA A 22 14.85 15.98 -15.93
CA ALA A 22 14.04 15.33 -16.95
C ALA A 22 14.87 14.42 -17.87
N GLU A 23 16.09 14.82 -18.22
CA GLU A 23 17.05 13.98 -18.95
C GLU A 23 17.56 12.84 -18.07
N ASP A 24 17.70 13.01 -16.76
CA ASP A 24 18.11 11.97 -15.80
C ASP A 24 16.95 11.00 -15.57
N ILE A 25 15.70 11.48 -15.52
CA ILE A 25 14.48 10.66 -15.51
C ILE A 25 14.26 9.94 -16.85
N GLN A 26 14.65 10.53 -17.98
CA GLN A 26 14.58 9.88 -19.31
C GLN A 26 15.75 8.93 -19.58
N LYS A 27 16.94 9.18 -19.03
CA LYS A 27 18.15 8.35 -19.17
C LYS A 27 18.14 7.18 -18.20
N ARG A 28 17.57 7.35 -17.00
CA ARG A 28 17.19 6.24 -16.12
C ARG A 28 16.09 5.45 -16.84
N LYS A 29 16.44 4.30 -17.39
CA LYS A 29 15.47 3.27 -17.75
C LYS A 29 15.36 2.27 -16.59
N PRO A 30 14.44 2.43 -15.63
CA PRO A 30 14.03 1.32 -14.79
C PRO A 30 12.82 0.64 -15.42
N SER A 31 12.98 -0.63 -15.79
CA SER A 31 11.92 -1.41 -16.44
C SER A 31 10.72 -1.65 -15.50
N MET A 32 10.93 -1.59 -14.17
CA MET A 32 9.89 -1.87 -13.19
C MET A 32 8.96 -0.69 -12.84
N ILE A 33 9.44 0.55 -12.82
CA ILE A 33 8.57 1.70 -12.46
C ILE A 33 7.65 2.08 -13.63
N ARG A 34 7.99 1.68 -14.86
CA ARG A 34 7.12 1.88 -16.03
C ARG A 34 5.87 0.98 -16.01
N ARG A 35 5.91 -0.18 -15.34
CA ARG A 35 4.77 -1.10 -15.27
C ARG A 35 3.72 -0.73 -14.23
N PHE A 36 4.09 -0.03 -13.15
CA PHE A 36 3.11 0.38 -12.13
C PHE A 36 2.39 1.71 -12.43
N PHE A 37 2.93 2.58 -13.29
CA PHE A 37 2.37 3.94 -13.46
C PHE A 37 1.98 4.38 -14.87
N PHE A 38 2.37 3.71 -15.97
CA PHE A 38 1.94 4.15 -17.32
C PHE A 38 1.78 3.01 -18.35
N VAL A 39 0.54 2.52 -18.51
CA VAL A 39 0.09 1.79 -19.72
C VAL A 39 -0.31 2.81 -20.80
N ASN A 40 0.60 2.99 -21.75
CA ASN A 40 0.54 3.60 -23.09
C ASN A 40 -0.41 4.80 -23.34
N SER A 41 0.20 5.98 -23.38
CA SER A 41 -0.24 7.14 -24.17
C SER A 41 -0.07 6.81 -25.66
N SER A 42 -1.17 6.64 -26.41
CA SER A 42 -1.14 6.48 -27.87
C SER A 42 -0.98 7.84 -28.58
N GLU A 43 -0.18 7.85 -29.64
CA GLU A 43 0.33 8.93 -30.51
C GLU A 43 -0.68 9.90 -31.19
N ASN A 44 -1.78 10.30 -30.57
CA ASN A 44 -2.67 11.33 -31.14
C ASN A 44 -2.80 12.61 -30.29
N THR A 45 -1.95 12.76 -29.28
CA THR A 45 -2.05 13.84 -28.27
C THR A 45 -1.66 15.23 -28.76
N GLU A 46 -1.13 15.39 -29.98
CA GLU A 46 -0.73 16.71 -30.49
C GLU A 46 -1.93 17.58 -30.95
N LYS A 47 -3.08 16.96 -31.29
CA LYS A 47 -4.27 17.71 -31.74
C LYS A 47 -5.28 18.04 -30.64
N ASP A 48 -5.26 17.33 -29.52
CA ASP A 48 -6.16 17.60 -28.38
C ASP A 48 -5.56 18.58 -27.36
N MET A 49 -4.27 18.92 -27.47
CA MET A 49 -3.59 19.90 -26.61
C MET A 49 -4.10 21.35 -26.75
N ARG A 50 -4.95 21.66 -27.74
CA ARG A 50 -5.44 23.04 -27.96
C ARG A 50 -6.80 23.37 -27.34
N LYS A 51 -7.43 22.44 -26.63
CA LYS A 51 -8.70 22.72 -25.94
C LYS A 51 -8.78 21.97 -24.61
N LEU A 52 -8.23 22.49 -23.52
CA LEU A 52 -8.73 22.22 -22.17
C LEU A 52 -8.09 23.20 -21.16
N SER A 53 -8.96 23.87 -20.39
CA SER A 53 -8.68 25.03 -19.54
C SER A 53 -8.00 24.68 -18.20
N GLY A 54 -7.46 25.70 -17.53
CA GLY A 54 -6.52 25.68 -16.39
C GLY A 54 -6.87 24.90 -15.11
N VAL A 55 -7.90 24.05 -15.09
CA VAL A 55 -8.19 23.15 -13.96
C VAL A 55 -7.15 22.03 -13.86
N ARG A 56 -6.58 21.57 -14.99
CA ARG A 56 -5.53 20.53 -14.97
C ARG A 56 -4.17 21.01 -14.48
N VAL A 57 -3.90 22.31 -14.48
CA VAL A 57 -2.65 22.85 -13.90
C VAL A 57 -2.68 22.75 -12.37
N ALA A 58 -3.83 22.98 -11.75
CA ALA A 58 -4.00 22.79 -10.31
C ALA A 58 -3.92 21.30 -9.91
N VAL A 59 -4.54 20.41 -10.70
CA VAL A 59 -4.46 18.96 -10.48
C VAL A 59 -3.04 18.43 -10.75
N ALA A 60 -2.33 18.92 -11.76
CA ALA A 60 -0.93 18.57 -12.00
C ALA A 60 0.01 19.10 -10.92
N ILE A 61 -0.28 20.27 -10.33
CA ILE A 61 0.49 20.77 -9.18
C ILE A 61 0.22 19.92 -7.93
N VAL A 62 -1.03 19.51 -7.67
CA VAL A 62 -1.35 18.61 -6.55
C VAL A 62 -0.73 17.23 -6.76
N ILE A 63 -0.78 16.68 -7.98
CA ILE A 63 -0.10 15.43 -8.35
C ILE A 63 1.41 15.59 -8.23
N CYS A 64 2.01 16.70 -8.67
CA CYS A 64 3.44 16.95 -8.46
C CYS A 64 3.78 17.10 -6.98
N VAL A 65 2.94 17.71 -6.15
CA VAL A 65 3.17 17.80 -4.69
C VAL A 65 3.07 16.42 -4.03
N ILE A 66 2.12 15.58 -4.45
CA ILE A 66 1.94 14.20 -3.93
C ILE A 66 3.05 13.26 -4.42
N VAL A 67 3.44 13.35 -5.70
CA VAL A 67 4.55 12.58 -6.31
C VAL A 67 5.90 13.04 -5.79
N LEU A 68 6.07 14.34 -5.50
CA LEU A 68 7.25 14.85 -4.83
C LEU A 68 7.27 14.39 -3.36
N SER A 69 6.17 14.29 -2.60
CA SER A 69 6.26 13.77 -1.22
C SER A 69 6.78 12.33 -1.12
N ILE A 70 6.56 11.49 -2.13
CA ILE A 70 7.10 10.12 -2.17
C ILE A 70 8.55 10.10 -2.69
N GLY A 71 8.96 11.07 -3.53
CA GLY A 71 10.34 11.21 -4.03
C GLY A 71 11.27 12.17 -3.27
N VAL A 72 10.77 12.93 -2.28
CA VAL A 72 11.49 14.05 -1.64
C VAL A 72 12.45 13.61 -0.52
N GLN A 73 12.33 12.41 0.03
CA GLN A 73 13.19 12.00 1.14
C GLN A 73 14.69 11.92 0.77
N THR A 74 15.01 11.71 -0.51
CA THR A 74 16.40 11.74 -1.02
C THR A 74 16.86 13.12 -1.45
N ALA A 75 15.98 13.97 -2.01
CA ALA A 75 16.36 15.30 -2.52
C ALA A 75 16.42 16.40 -1.43
N ALA A 76 15.60 16.30 -0.36
CA ALA A 76 15.64 17.24 0.76
C ALA A 76 16.95 17.17 1.57
N ARG A 77 17.79 16.15 1.36
CA ARG A 77 19.10 16.02 2.01
C ARG A 77 20.22 16.79 1.30
N VAL A 78 19.98 17.39 0.13
CA VAL A 78 21.06 17.98 -0.69
C VAL A 78 20.87 19.46 -1.07
N SER A 79 19.67 20.04 -0.97
CA SER A 79 19.41 21.44 -1.39
C SER A 79 18.78 22.30 -0.29
N THR A 80 19.52 23.31 0.17
CA THR A 80 19.06 24.33 1.13
C THR A 80 17.99 25.26 0.53
N VAL A 81 18.05 25.51 -0.78
CA VAL A 81 17.11 26.40 -1.49
C VAL A 81 15.70 25.81 -1.54
N PHE A 82 15.58 24.49 -1.69
CA PHE A 82 14.29 23.81 -1.69
C PHE A 82 13.65 23.77 -0.29
N ARG A 83 14.47 23.64 0.76
CA ARG A 83 14.04 23.70 2.15
C ARG A 83 13.48 25.10 2.49
N ASP A 84 14.19 26.16 2.13
CA ASP A 84 13.75 27.55 2.37
C ASP A 84 12.45 27.88 1.63
N TRP A 85 12.26 27.31 0.43
CA TRP A 85 11.04 27.48 -0.34
C TRP A 85 9.82 26.80 0.30
N ILE A 86 9.96 25.59 0.86
CA ILE A 86 8.90 24.91 1.63
C ILE A 86 8.55 25.73 2.88
N GLU A 87 9.55 26.16 3.64
CA GLU A 87 9.35 26.90 4.90
C GLU A 87 8.63 28.25 4.68
N GLN A 88 8.94 28.96 3.59
CA GLN A 88 8.27 30.21 3.23
C GLN A 88 6.87 30.01 2.62
N THR A 89 6.67 28.96 1.82
CA THR A 89 5.40 28.73 1.11
C THR A 89 4.29 28.25 2.05
N PHE A 90 4.64 27.47 3.07
CA PHE A 90 3.66 26.90 4.00
C PHE A 90 3.57 27.65 5.34
N GLN A 91 4.32 28.74 5.53
CA GLN A 91 4.41 29.49 6.79
C GLN A 91 4.55 28.59 8.03
N ILE A 92 5.31 27.49 7.91
CA ILE A 92 5.62 26.65 9.05
C ILE A 92 6.61 27.46 9.90
N LYS A 93 6.08 28.19 10.89
CA LYS A 93 6.92 28.76 11.94
C LYS A 93 7.53 27.59 12.70
N SER A 94 8.83 27.38 12.52
CA SER A 94 9.61 26.59 13.45
C SER A 94 9.50 27.23 14.84
N SER A 95 9.01 26.46 15.80
CA SER A 95 9.08 26.80 17.23
C SER A 95 10.50 26.60 17.73
N SER A 96 11.47 27.31 17.16
CA SER A 96 12.84 27.34 17.65
C SER A 96 13.48 28.69 17.37
N ASP A 97 12.93 29.74 17.99
CA ASP A 97 13.69 30.94 18.35
C ASP A 97 12.86 31.83 19.27
N ASN A 98 12.88 31.50 20.56
CA ASN A 98 12.67 32.46 21.63
C ASN A 98 13.34 31.94 22.90
N GLN A 99 14.66 32.06 22.94
CA GLN A 99 15.40 32.76 24.00
C GLN A 99 16.87 32.34 23.97
N LYS A 100 17.71 33.18 23.35
CA LYS A 100 19.11 33.30 23.71
C LYS A 100 19.42 34.77 24.01
N GLY A 101 19.66 35.05 25.28
CA GLY A 101 20.52 36.15 25.71
C GLY A 101 19.87 37.22 26.57
N LYS A 102 20.02 37.11 27.89
CA LYS A 102 20.87 38.05 28.64
C LYS A 102 21.26 37.53 30.02
N ASN A 103 22.55 37.70 30.30
CA ASN A 103 23.34 37.25 31.45
C ASN A 103 22.84 37.71 32.81
N GLY A 104 23.17 36.94 33.86
CA GLY A 104 23.53 37.52 35.16
C GLY A 104 23.20 36.72 36.42
N ARG A 105 24.16 35.89 36.86
CA ARG A 105 24.67 35.73 38.25
C ARG A 105 23.78 35.15 39.38
N SER A 106 24.39 34.13 40.01
CA SER A 106 24.42 33.72 41.44
C SER A 106 23.26 32.97 42.13
N ASN A 107 23.67 31.79 42.62
CA ASN A 107 23.51 31.19 43.96
C ASN A 107 22.22 30.48 44.39
N GLU A 108 22.43 29.18 44.66
CA GLU A 108 22.12 28.41 45.88
C GLU A 108 20.66 28.10 46.30
N GLU A 109 20.57 26.90 46.90
CA GLU A 109 19.57 26.34 47.82
C GLU A 109 18.39 25.51 47.28
N GLU A 110 18.61 24.18 47.37
CA GLU A 110 17.81 23.15 48.07
C GLU A 110 16.30 23.33 48.36
N THR A 111 15.64 22.16 48.28
CA THR A 111 14.33 21.71 48.83
C THR A 111 13.22 21.60 47.79
N GLY A 112 12.33 20.59 47.78
CA GLY A 112 12.13 19.44 48.64
C GLY A 112 11.09 18.50 48.01
N ARG A 113 11.06 17.27 48.51
CA ARG A 113 10.16 16.16 48.17
C ARG A 113 8.67 16.54 48.10
N VAL A 114 7.91 15.94 47.18
CA VAL A 114 6.56 15.41 47.50
C VAL A 114 6.30 14.09 46.76
N ARG A 115 6.19 13.01 47.56
CA ARG A 115 5.57 11.72 47.21
C ARG A 115 4.10 11.91 46.81
N ARG A 116 3.62 11.22 45.78
CA ARG A 116 2.21 10.79 45.72
C ARG A 116 2.13 9.27 45.52
N ARG A 117 1.28 8.69 46.36
CA ARG A 117 1.05 7.27 46.61
C ARG A 117 0.18 6.65 45.53
N ASN A 118 0.43 5.38 45.28
CA ASN A 118 -0.41 4.41 44.59
C ASN A 118 -1.88 4.48 45.04
N ASN A 119 -2.79 4.43 44.07
CA ASN A 119 -4.09 3.77 44.22
C ASN A 119 -4.17 2.71 43.13
N LYS A 120 -4.22 1.44 43.57
CA LYS A 120 -4.55 0.28 42.74
C LYS A 120 -6.05 0.30 42.47
N ALA A 121 -6.42 0.30 41.19
CA ALA A 121 -7.60 -0.38 40.70
C ALA A 121 -7.11 -1.39 39.67
N ASP A 122 -7.68 -2.59 39.76
CA ASP A 122 -7.27 -3.83 39.13
C ASP A 122 -7.58 -3.79 37.61
N GLU A 123 -6.68 -3.20 36.82
CA GLU A 123 -6.61 -3.46 35.38
C GLU A 123 -5.68 -4.65 35.20
N GLY A 124 -6.17 -5.68 34.51
CA GLY A 124 -5.43 -6.91 34.21
C GLY A 124 -4.05 -6.61 33.67
N GLN A 125 -3.06 -6.73 34.54
CA GLN A 125 -1.66 -6.52 34.26
C GLN A 125 -1.13 -7.76 33.54
N ASP A 126 -1.43 -7.86 32.25
CA ASP A 126 -0.78 -8.78 31.32
C ASP A 126 0.16 -7.97 30.42
N SER A 127 1.06 -7.21 31.05
CA SER A 127 2.17 -6.48 30.41
C SER A 127 3.33 -7.44 30.10
N VAL A 128 3.02 -8.57 29.46
CA VAL A 128 4.02 -9.33 28.70
C VAL A 128 4.16 -8.56 27.38
N SER A 129 5.35 -8.02 27.10
CA SER A 129 5.65 -7.14 25.95
C SER A 129 4.74 -7.39 24.74
N GLN A 130 3.73 -6.52 24.58
CA GLN A 130 2.70 -6.67 23.54
C GLN A 130 3.28 -6.55 22.14
N ILE A 131 4.41 -5.86 22.06
CA ILE A 131 5.11 -5.48 20.86
C ILE A 131 6.59 -5.88 21.04
N GLU A 132 7.11 -6.72 20.15
CA GLU A 132 8.49 -7.22 20.19
C GLU A 132 9.28 -6.68 19.01
N LYS A 133 10.40 -5.98 19.26
CA LYS A 133 11.25 -5.46 18.18
C LYS A 133 11.86 -6.61 17.37
N VAL A 134 11.68 -6.57 16.06
CA VAL A 134 12.34 -7.45 15.11
C VAL A 134 13.63 -6.78 14.66
N PRO A 135 14.80 -7.45 14.80
CA PRO A 135 16.04 -6.91 14.29
C PRO A 135 16.00 -6.89 12.76
N MET A 136 15.73 -5.70 12.20
CA MET A 136 15.86 -5.41 10.78
C MET A 136 17.31 -5.08 10.45
N LYS A 137 17.80 -5.52 9.30
CA LYS A 137 18.98 -4.91 8.67
C LYS A 137 18.49 -3.73 7.82
N ASP A 138 19.36 -2.74 7.58
CA ASP A 138 19.00 -1.59 6.75
C ASP A 138 18.42 -2.07 5.40
N SER A 139 17.32 -1.45 4.95
CA SER A 139 16.63 -1.67 3.65
C SER A 139 15.89 -3.00 3.44
N LEU A 140 15.14 -3.48 4.44
CA LEU A 140 14.23 -4.61 4.26
C LEU A 140 12.87 -4.16 3.71
N GLN A 141 12.41 -4.82 2.65
CA GLN A 141 11.09 -4.61 2.05
C GLN A 141 10.14 -5.76 2.44
N ILE A 142 8.84 -5.49 2.44
CA ILE A 142 7.83 -6.44 2.91
C ILE A 142 6.71 -6.54 1.88
N VAL A 143 6.32 -7.77 1.55
CA VAL A 143 5.24 -8.07 0.61
C VAL A 143 4.42 -9.26 1.10
N GLY A 144 3.28 -9.49 0.45
CA GLY A 144 2.39 -10.63 0.66
C GLY A 144 0.98 -10.21 1.09
N THR A 145 0.04 -11.12 0.90
CA THR A 145 -1.39 -10.95 1.15
C THR A 145 -1.79 -11.55 2.50
N ASN A 146 -1.51 -12.83 2.73
CA ASN A 146 -1.84 -13.53 3.98
C ASN A 146 -0.61 -13.75 4.87
N GLU A 147 0.57 -13.83 4.26
CA GLU A 147 1.85 -14.04 4.94
C GLU A 147 2.84 -12.94 4.58
N SER A 148 3.67 -12.54 5.55
CA SER A 148 4.68 -11.50 5.34
C SER A 148 5.98 -12.12 4.83
N PHE A 149 6.35 -11.80 3.58
CA PHE A 149 7.67 -12.06 3.03
C PHE A 149 8.53 -10.81 3.19
N ILE A 150 9.61 -10.95 3.94
CA ILE A 150 10.55 -9.86 4.24
C ILE A 150 11.80 -10.13 3.39
N TYR A 151 12.29 -9.17 2.61
CA TYR A 151 13.40 -9.44 1.71
C TYR A 151 14.47 -8.35 1.69
N GLU A 152 15.70 -8.79 1.42
CA GLU A 152 16.85 -7.94 1.10
C GLU A 152 17.02 -7.98 -0.42
N SER A 153 17.20 -6.81 -1.01
CA SER A 153 17.49 -6.66 -2.42
C SER A 153 18.71 -5.77 -2.65
N LYS A 154 19.25 -5.85 -3.86
CA LYS A 154 20.24 -4.91 -4.36
C LYS A 154 19.79 -4.33 -5.68
N THR A 155 20.24 -3.10 -5.92
CA THR A 155 20.11 -2.44 -7.22
C THR A 155 21.51 -2.06 -7.67
N GLU A 156 21.95 -2.59 -8.81
CA GLU A 156 23.26 -2.29 -9.38
C GLU A 156 23.11 -1.28 -10.54
N GLY A 157 23.28 0.00 -10.24
CA GLY A 157 23.16 1.06 -11.25
C GLY A 157 21.74 1.18 -11.80
N ASP A 158 21.58 1.02 -13.11
CA ASP A 158 20.28 1.05 -13.81
C ASP A 158 19.63 -0.35 -13.94
N SER A 159 20.14 -1.38 -13.24
CA SER A 159 19.58 -2.73 -13.29
C SER A 159 18.24 -2.83 -12.57
N ASP A 160 17.45 -3.84 -12.93
CA ASP A 160 16.31 -4.25 -12.11
C ASP A 160 16.78 -4.68 -10.71
N GLU A 161 15.87 -4.56 -9.75
CA GLU A 161 16.07 -5.03 -8.39
C GLU A 161 16.31 -6.55 -8.38
N ILE A 162 17.38 -6.96 -7.70
CA ILE A 162 17.71 -8.38 -7.51
C ILE A 162 17.52 -8.72 -6.05
N ILE A 163 16.58 -9.62 -5.78
CA ILE A 163 16.34 -10.14 -4.44
C ILE A 163 17.44 -11.13 -4.07
N GLU A 164 18.11 -10.89 -2.94
CA GLU A 164 19.25 -11.70 -2.47
C GLU A 164 18.90 -12.62 -1.32
N LYS A 165 17.94 -12.22 -0.46
CA LYS A 165 17.50 -13.02 0.69
C LYS A 165 16.02 -12.76 0.94
N VAL A 166 15.31 -13.82 1.33
CA VAL A 166 13.93 -13.74 1.78
C VAL A 166 13.83 -14.35 3.17
N TYR A 167 12.99 -13.78 4.00
CA TYR A 167 12.74 -14.14 5.38
C TYR A 167 11.24 -14.23 5.62
N SER A 168 10.90 -15.03 6.63
CA SER A 168 9.60 -15.07 7.28
C SER A 168 9.78 -14.64 8.73
N ILE A 169 8.68 -14.40 9.42
CA ILE A 169 8.67 -14.38 10.88
C ILE A 169 8.46 -15.80 11.37
N LYS A 170 9.29 -16.24 12.32
CA LYS A 170 9.11 -17.50 13.04
C LYS A 170 9.62 -17.35 14.46
N ASP A 171 8.82 -17.77 15.44
CA ASP A 171 9.19 -17.73 16.87
C ASP A 171 9.67 -16.33 17.32
N GLY A 172 9.02 -15.27 16.80
CA GLY A 172 9.35 -13.87 17.11
C GLY A 172 10.61 -13.31 16.42
N LYS A 173 11.21 -14.03 15.48
CA LYS A 173 12.46 -13.63 14.81
C LYS A 173 12.38 -13.79 13.30
N LEU A 174 13.28 -13.10 12.60
CA LEU A 174 13.50 -13.35 11.18
C LEU A 174 14.09 -14.74 10.98
N SER A 175 13.40 -15.56 10.19
CA SER A 175 13.85 -16.88 9.76
C SER A 175 14.03 -16.87 8.25
N LYS A 176 15.26 -17.10 7.79
CA LYS A 176 15.58 -17.12 6.37
C LYS A 176 14.79 -18.23 5.66
N LEU A 177 14.12 -17.88 4.58
CA LEU A 177 13.41 -18.82 3.72
C LEU A 177 14.34 -19.40 2.65
N PRO A 178 14.10 -20.67 2.23
CA PRO A 178 14.78 -21.23 1.06
C PRO A 178 14.36 -20.47 -0.20
N MET A 179 15.36 -19.96 -0.93
CA MET A 179 15.15 -19.40 -2.27
C MET A 179 15.26 -20.53 -3.29
N GLN A 180 14.13 -20.89 -3.87
CA GLN A 180 14.02 -21.91 -4.91
C GLN A 180 14.07 -21.24 -6.29
N SER A 181 14.30 -22.06 -7.31
CA SER A 181 14.36 -21.62 -8.70
C SER A 181 13.48 -22.53 -9.55
N PHE A 182 12.75 -21.95 -10.50
CA PHE A 182 11.98 -22.70 -11.48
C PHE A 182 12.34 -22.22 -12.89
N SER A 183 12.58 -23.18 -13.78
CA SER A 183 12.72 -22.93 -15.22
C SER A 183 11.64 -23.72 -15.95
N GLY A 184 10.84 -23.02 -16.73
CA GLY A 184 9.78 -23.61 -17.53
C GLY A 184 9.91 -23.26 -19.01
N SER A 185 9.12 -23.94 -19.83
CA SER A 185 8.93 -23.55 -21.21
C SER A 185 7.49 -23.81 -21.63
N TYR A 186 6.96 -22.92 -22.46
CA TYR A 186 5.68 -23.10 -23.11
C TYR A 186 5.80 -22.74 -24.58
N LYS A 187 5.50 -23.70 -25.45
CA LYS A 187 5.76 -23.60 -26.90
C LYS A 187 7.25 -23.27 -27.15
N ARG A 188 7.55 -22.10 -27.72
CA ARG A 188 8.93 -21.67 -28.04
C ARG A 188 9.53 -20.71 -27.01
N ASN A 189 8.76 -20.34 -25.98
CA ASN A 189 9.21 -19.38 -24.98
C ASN A 189 9.65 -20.12 -23.72
N THR A 190 10.85 -19.81 -23.23
CA THR A 190 11.33 -20.23 -21.92
C THR A 190 11.07 -19.13 -20.92
N PHE A 191 10.86 -19.47 -19.66
CA PHE A 191 10.76 -18.49 -18.57
C PHE A 191 11.43 -19.04 -17.32
N PHE A 192 11.86 -18.12 -16.47
CA PHE A 192 12.54 -18.43 -15.22
C PHE A 192 12.10 -17.48 -14.13
N PHE A 193 12.05 -17.98 -12.91
CA PHE A 193 11.93 -17.17 -11.71
C PHE A 193 12.52 -17.88 -10.51
N GLN A 194 12.83 -17.09 -9.49
CA GLN A 194 13.08 -17.60 -8.14
C GLN A 194 11.86 -17.38 -7.27
N TYR A 195 11.72 -18.18 -6.22
CA TYR A 195 10.58 -18.06 -5.32
C TYR A 195 10.84 -18.58 -3.92
N SER A 196 10.05 -18.09 -2.97
CA SER A 196 9.95 -18.57 -1.59
C SER A 196 8.48 -18.85 -1.26
N ILE A 197 8.21 -19.76 -0.32
CA ILE A 197 6.84 -20.18 0.03
C ILE A 197 6.63 -20.11 1.53
N ILE A 198 5.48 -19.58 1.96
CA ILE A 198 4.95 -19.71 3.31
C ILE A 198 3.52 -20.27 3.21
N GLY A 199 3.30 -21.50 3.68
CA GLY A 199 1.97 -22.12 3.57
C GLY A 199 1.58 -22.37 2.11
N GLN A 200 0.47 -21.78 1.67
CA GLN A 200 0.02 -21.81 0.28
C GLN A 200 0.44 -20.54 -0.50
N GLU A 201 1.02 -19.54 0.18
CA GLU A 201 1.43 -18.31 -0.47
C GLU A 201 2.85 -18.43 -1.03
N ILE A 202 3.03 -17.94 -2.26
CA ILE A 202 4.29 -17.91 -2.99
C ILE A 202 4.68 -16.47 -3.29
N PHE A 203 5.93 -16.15 -2.98
CA PHE A 203 6.55 -14.91 -3.43
C PHE A 203 7.52 -15.23 -4.56
N GLY A 204 7.16 -14.83 -5.79
CA GLY A 204 8.03 -14.90 -6.96
C GLY A 204 8.91 -13.67 -7.11
N TYR A 205 10.14 -13.84 -7.61
CA TYR A 205 11.08 -12.76 -7.86
C TYR A 205 12.18 -13.16 -8.84
N ASN A 206 13.03 -12.20 -9.22
CA ASN A 206 14.16 -12.37 -10.14
C ASN A 206 13.73 -13.07 -11.45
N TYR A 207 12.76 -12.44 -12.12
CA TYR A 207 12.09 -12.97 -13.31
C TYR A 207 12.96 -12.89 -14.56
N SER A 208 12.74 -13.81 -15.50
CA SER A 208 13.17 -13.62 -16.89
C SER A 208 12.33 -12.53 -17.57
N GLU A 209 12.88 -11.86 -18.59
CA GLU A 209 12.26 -10.69 -19.23
C GLU A 209 10.80 -10.87 -19.65
N ASN A 210 10.42 -12.08 -20.10
CA ASN A 210 9.08 -12.39 -20.59
C ASN A 210 8.08 -12.80 -19.51
N LEU A 211 8.51 -13.00 -18.25
CA LEU A 211 7.63 -13.31 -17.14
C LEU A 211 7.23 -12.00 -16.45
N VAL A 212 5.93 -11.72 -16.42
CA VAL A 212 5.38 -10.47 -15.88
C VAL A 212 5.10 -10.61 -14.39
N GLN A 213 4.49 -11.72 -14.00
CA GLN A 213 4.07 -11.96 -12.62
C GLN A 213 3.97 -13.46 -12.33
N VAL A 214 4.35 -13.85 -11.11
CA VAL A 214 3.92 -15.10 -10.46
C VAL A 214 2.76 -14.72 -9.54
N PHE A 215 1.60 -15.37 -9.67
CA PHE A 215 0.48 -15.08 -8.78
C PHE A 215 0.69 -15.72 -7.40
N ASP A 216 0.16 -15.07 -6.37
CA ASP A 216 0.62 -15.24 -4.99
C ASP A 216 0.18 -16.56 -4.33
N GLN A 217 -0.62 -17.41 -4.99
CA GLN A 217 -1.12 -18.65 -4.40
C GLN A 217 -0.71 -19.91 -5.18
N ILE A 218 -0.37 -20.94 -4.41
CA ILE A 218 -0.14 -22.32 -4.87
C ILE A 218 -1.36 -23.16 -4.50
N ASN A 219 -1.95 -23.83 -5.49
CA ASN A 219 -3.07 -24.72 -5.25
C ASN A 219 -2.62 -26.04 -4.59
N LYS A 220 -3.58 -26.86 -4.16
CA LYS A 220 -3.31 -28.14 -3.47
C LYS A 220 -2.51 -29.15 -4.31
N GLN A 221 -2.49 -28.98 -5.62
CA GLN A 221 -1.77 -29.82 -6.57
C GLN A 221 -0.32 -29.34 -6.79
N GLY A 222 0.09 -28.23 -6.17
CA GLY A 222 1.40 -27.63 -6.37
C GLY A 222 1.49 -26.83 -7.67
N GLU A 223 0.35 -26.42 -8.23
CA GLU A 223 0.29 -25.55 -9.39
C GLU A 223 0.25 -24.08 -8.98
N VAL A 224 0.94 -23.25 -9.76
CA VAL A 224 0.96 -21.80 -9.66
C VAL A 224 0.53 -21.20 -10.99
N TYR A 225 -0.12 -20.05 -10.95
CA TYR A 225 -0.47 -19.29 -12.13
C TYR A 225 0.59 -18.23 -12.42
N LEU A 226 0.89 -18.00 -13.69
CA LEU A 226 1.88 -17.05 -14.16
C LEU A 226 1.28 -16.15 -15.24
N SER A 227 1.58 -14.85 -15.20
CA SER A 227 1.40 -13.95 -16.34
C SER A 227 2.68 -13.87 -17.16
N VAL A 228 2.61 -14.21 -18.45
CA VAL A 228 3.78 -14.32 -19.33
C VAL A 228 3.48 -13.67 -20.68
N GLU A 229 4.41 -12.86 -21.18
CA GLU A 229 4.33 -12.32 -22.54
C GLU A 229 4.67 -13.40 -23.58
N ASN A 230 3.83 -13.51 -24.60
CA ASN A 230 4.08 -14.37 -25.73
C ASN A 230 4.99 -13.69 -26.77
N ALA A 231 5.42 -14.43 -27.81
CA ALA A 231 6.32 -13.90 -28.84
C ALA A 231 5.78 -12.69 -29.64
N LYS A 232 4.49 -12.36 -29.51
CA LYS A 232 3.85 -11.18 -30.11
C LYS A 232 3.73 -10.00 -29.13
N GLY A 233 4.21 -10.15 -27.90
CA GLY A 233 4.06 -9.15 -26.83
C GLY A 233 2.71 -9.21 -26.10
N ASN A 234 1.85 -10.19 -26.40
CA ASN A 234 0.57 -10.31 -25.70
C ASN A 234 0.77 -11.13 -24.42
N GLU A 235 0.29 -10.62 -23.30
CA GLU A 235 0.26 -11.31 -22.02
C GLU A 235 -0.76 -12.46 -22.04
N GLN A 236 -0.43 -13.57 -21.38
CA GLN A 236 -1.30 -14.75 -21.24
C GLN A 236 -1.10 -15.35 -19.85
N ILE A 237 -2.10 -16.10 -19.37
CA ILE A 237 -2.00 -16.84 -18.11
C ILE A 237 -1.63 -18.29 -18.39
N LEU A 238 -0.54 -18.74 -17.77
CA LEU A 238 -0.11 -20.13 -17.72
C LEU A 238 -0.37 -20.72 -16.33
N CYS A 239 -0.79 -21.97 -16.28
CA CYS A 239 -0.79 -22.78 -15.07
C CYS A 239 0.40 -23.74 -15.13
N VAL A 240 1.20 -23.76 -14.07
CA VAL A 240 2.47 -24.50 -14.01
C VAL A 240 2.53 -25.32 -12.73
N ASN A 241 2.76 -26.62 -12.86
CA ASN A 241 3.09 -27.45 -11.71
C ASN A 241 4.58 -27.31 -11.38
N LEU A 242 4.91 -26.78 -10.19
CA LEU A 242 6.30 -26.49 -9.80
C LEU A 242 7.17 -27.75 -9.67
N LYS A 243 6.55 -28.92 -9.46
CA LYS A 243 7.26 -30.20 -9.26
C LYS A 243 7.44 -30.97 -10.56
N SER A 244 6.37 -31.12 -11.36
CA SER A 244 6.44 -31.87 -12.62
C SER A 244 6.96 -31.03 -13.78
N GLY A 245 6.86 -29.71 -13.69
CA GLY A 245 7.15 -28.80 -14.80
C GLY A 245 6.08 -28.78 -15.89
N GLU A 246 4.96 -29.49 -15.69
CA GLU A 246 3.83 -29.45 -16.59
C GLU A 246 3.29 -28.02 -16.67
N CYS A 247 3.11 -27.53 -17.89
CA CYS A 247 2.74 -26.15 -18.17
C CYS A 247 1.67 -26.12 -19.26
N ARG A 248 0.60 -25.36 -19.01
CA ARG A 248 -0.52 -25.21 -19.94
C ARG A 248 -1.10 -23.81 -19.87
N GLN A 249 -1.67 -23.37 -20.97
CA GLN A 249 -2.34 -22.07 -21.05
C GLN A 249 -3.78 -22.19 -20.56
N VAL A 250 -4.19 -21.25 -19.71
CA VAL A 250 -5.52 -21.26 -19.08
C VAL A 250 -6.38 -20.04 -19.43
N ALA A 251 -5.75 -18.92 -19.81
CA ALA A 251 -6.45 -17.76 -20.33
C ALA A 251 -5.95 -17.39 -21.74
N LYS A 252 -6.83 -16.77 -22.53
CA LYS A 252 -6.49 -16.32 -23.88
C LYS A 252 -5.51 -15.14 -23.80
N PRO A 253 -4.55 -15.02 -24.74
CA PRO A 253 -3.64 -13.89 -24.71
C PRO A 253 -4.35 -12.59 -25.06
N GLY A 254 -4.00 -11.52 -24.37
CA GLY A 254 -4.48 -10.16 -24.65
C GLY A 254 -3.38 -9.13 -24.50
N ASP A 255 -3.69 -7.89 -24.84
CA ASP A 255 -2.73 -6.78 -24.82
C ASP A 255 -2.84 -5.99 -23.51
N GLY A 256 -1.71 -5.83 -22.81
CA GLY A 256 -1.58 -5.02 -21.59
C GLY A 256 -2.63 -5.32 -20.53
N MET A 257 -2.56 -6.50 -19.93
CA MET A 257 -3.54 -6.98 -18.97
C MET A 257 -3.08 -6.67 -17.54
N ASN A 258 -3.81 -5.79 -16.85
CA ASN A 258 -3.66 -5.68 -15.40
C ASN A 258 -4.38 -6.88 -14.75
N MET A 259 -3.67 -7.61 -13.90
CA MET A 259 -4.20 -8.80 -13.25
C MET A 259 -3.99 -8.77 -11.73
N SER A 260 -4.91 -9.36 -11.00
CA SER A 260 -4.82 -9.54 -9.54
C SER A 260 -5.52 -10.82 -9.12
N MET A 261 -5.03 -11.48 -8.09
CA MET A 261 -5.55 -12.76 -7.60
C MET A 261 -6.28 -12.58 -6.26
N SER A 262 -7.35 -13.34 -6.06
CA SER A 262 -8.04 -13.39 -4.76
C SER A 262 -7.12 -13.95 -3.67
N PRO A 263 -7.31 -13.57 -2.40
CA PRO A 263 -6.42 -14.03 -1.31
C PRO A 263 -6.28 -15.55 -1.18
N ASP A 264 -7.28 -16.33 -1.56
CA ASP A 264 -7.26 -17.80 -1.57
C ASP A 264 -6.78 -18.43 -2.90
N GLY A 265 -6.60 -17.62 -3.95
CA GLY A 265 -6.19 -18.06 -5.27
C GLY A 265 -7.30 -18.64 -6.15
N LYS A 266 -8.56 -18.58 -5.72
CA LYS A 266 -9.71 -19.09 -6.48
C LYS A 266 -10.03 -18.27 -7.71
N TYR A 267 -9.76 -16.97 -7.67
CA TYR A 267 -10.07 -16.05 -8.77
C TYR A 267 -8.86 -15.24 -9.20
N ILE A 268 -8.78 -14.97 -10.51
CA ILE A 268 -7.87 -13.99 -11.10
C ILE A 268 -8.74 -12.96 -11.84
N LEU A 269 -8.68 -11.70 -11.41
CA LEU A 269 -9.20 -10.59 -12.18
C LEU A 269 -8.27 -10.28 -13.35
N ILE A 270 -8.86 -10.01 -14.51
CA ILE A 270 -8.11 -9.70 -15.74
C ILE A 270 -8.72 -8.47 -16.39
N ASN A 271 -7.92 -7.43 -16.58
CA ASN A 271 -8.30 -6.26 -17.35
C ASN A 271 -7.97 -6.47 -18.83
N HIS A 272 -8.95 -6.32 -19.71
CA HIS A 272 -8.72 -6.37 -21.15
C HIS A 272 -8.55 -4.94 -21.68
N SER A 273 -7.32 -4.43 -21.66
CA SER A 273 -6.90 -3.17 -22.29
C SER A 273 -7.77 -1.95 -21.93
N LYS A 274 -8.09 -1.80 -20.64
CA LYS A 274 -8.91 -0.71 -20.08
C LYS A 274 -10.36 -0.66 -20.62
N SER A 275 -10.85 -1.73 -21.24
CA SER A 275 -12.18 -1.75 -21.86
C SER A 275 -13.22 -2.48 -21.02
N TYR A 276 -12.87 -3.62 -20.45
CA TYR A 276 -13.68 -4.36 -19.48
C TYR A 276 -12.82 -5.28 -18.63
N TRP A 277 -13.40 -5.79 -17.55
CA TRP A 277 -12.79 -6.79 -16.70
C TRP A 277 -13.46 -8.15 -16.86
N THR A 278 -12.67 -9.20 -16.69
CA THR A 278 -13.16 -10.56 -16.50
C THR A 278 -12.63 -11.12 -15.19
N VAL A 279 -13.29 -12.17 -14.71
CA VAL A 279 -12.83 -13.00 -13.60
C VAL A 279 -12.64 -14.41 -14.13
N PHE A 280 -11.43 -14.94 -13.94
CA PHE A 280 -11.06 -16.32 -14.23
C PHE A 280 -11.12 -17.13 -12.93
N ASN A 281 -11.89 -18.22 -12.92
CA ASN A 281 -11.96 -19.17 -11.80
C ASN A 281 -10.92 -20.27 -12.01
N THR A 282 -10.02 -20.44 -11.04
CA THR A 282 -8.88 -21.36 -11.14
C THR A 282 -9.26 -22.82 -10.97
N GLU A 283 -10.36 -23.13 -10.27
CA GLU A 283 -10.81 -24.50 -10.01
C GLU A 283 -11.44 -25.15 -11.24
N ASN A 284 -12.26 -24.40 -11.98
CA ASN A 284 -13.00 -24.90 -13.14
C ASN A 284 -12.50 -24.34 -14.48
N GLU A 285 -11.54 -23.42 -14.45
CA GLU A 285 -10.90 -22.79 -15.60
C GLU A 285 -11.88 -22.07 -16.54
N THR A 286 -12.87 -21.42 -15.94
CA THR A 286 -13.82 -20.61 -16.68
C THR A 286 -13.56 -19.13 -16.47
N GLU A 287 -13.77 -18.36 -17.54
CA GLU A 287 -13.64 -16.91 -17.54
C GLU A 287 -15.00 -16.28 -17.85
N ARG A 288 -15.36 -15.22 -17.14
CA ARG A 288 -16.58 -14.45 -17.41
C ARG A 288 -16.38 -12.96 -17.18
N LYS A 289 -17.20 -12.15 -17.84
CA LYS A 289 -17.18 -10.69 -17.69
C LYS A 289 -17.63 -10.27 -16.30
N VAL A 290 -16.94 -9.28 -15.74
CA VAL A 290 -17.28 -8.62 -14.47
C VAL A 290 -18.01 -7.32 -14.80
N GLU A 291 -19.26 -7.23 -14.35
CA GLU A 291 -20.04 -6.00 -14.41
C GLU A 291 -19.80 -5.18 -13.13
N GLY A 292 -20.05 -3.87 -13.18
CA GLY A 292 -19.89 -3.00 -12.00
C GLY A 292 -18.45 -2.60 -11.68
N LEU A 293 -17.46 -3.06 -12.44
CA LEU A 293 -16.09 -2.57 -12.38
C LEU A 293 -15.79 -1.75 -13.64
N SER A 294 -15.33 -0.50 -13.46
CA SER A 294 -14.96 0.34 -14.59
C SER A 294 -13.86 -0.34 -15.42
N GLY A 295 -14.01 -0.37 -16.74
CA GLY A 295 -12.96 -0.86 -17.63
C GLY A 295 -11.62 -0.16 -17.39
N TYR A 296 -11.65 1.11 -16.98
CA TYR A 296 -10.48 1.95 -16.70
C TYR A 296 -9.99 1.87 -15.26
N ALA A 297 -10.62 1.05 -14.40
CA ALA A 297 -10.26 0.96 -12.99
C ALA A 297 -8.76 0.67 -12.82
N LEU A 298 -8.12 1.45 -11.96
CA LEU A 298 -6.74 1.21 -11.51
C LEU A 298 -6.75 0.28 -10.29
N SER A 299 -5.59 -0.27 -9.94
CA SER A 299 -5.44 -1.20 -8.80
C SER A 299 -5.79 -0.58 -7.44
N ASN A 300 -5.85 0.75 -7.34
CA ASN A 300 -6.29 1.47 -6.15
C ASN A 300 -7.79 1.85 -6.18
N GLU A 301 -8.50 1.52 -7.25
CA GLU A 301 -9.94 1.81 -7.42
C GLU A 301 -10.83 0.58 -7.15
N TYR A 302 -10.22 -0.54 -6.77
CA TYR A 302 -10.89 -1.72 -6.26
C TYR A 302 -10.04 -2.44 -5.22
N ASP A 303 -10.67 -3.29 -4.41
CA ASP A 303 -9.99 -4.07 -3.39
C ASP A 303 -10.71 -5.42 -3.16
N PHE A 304 -9.95 -6.48 -2.90
CA PHE A 304 -10.52 -7.76 -2.48
C PHE A 304 -10.90 -7.66 -1.01
N ILE A 305 -12.20 -7.65 -0.73
CA ILE A 305 -12.69 -7.55 0.65
C ILE A 305 -12.80 -8.91 1.32
N ASN A 306 -12.84 -9.98 0.52
CA ASN A 306 -12.64 -11.37 0.90
C ASN A 306 -12.32 -12.20 -0.35
N ASP A 307 -12.26 -13.52 -0.21
CA ASP A 307 -11.93 -14.48 -1.28
C ASP A 307 -12.86 -14.40 -2.50
N ASP A 308 -14.16 -14.14 -2.28
CA ASP A 308 -15.19 -14.22 -3.31
C ASP A 308 -15.76 -12.84 -3.70
N HIS A 309 -15.29 -11.74 -3.12
CA HIS A 309 -15.91 -10.43 -3.29
C HIS A 309 -14.92 -9.28 -3.47
N ILE A 310 -15.34 -8.30 -4.24
CA ILE A 310 -14.58 -7.08 -4.52
C ILE A 310 -15.43 -5.85 -4.22
N ALA A 311 -14.78 -4.87 -3.62
CA ALA A 311 -15.23 -3.49 -3.53
C ALA A 311 -14.62 -2.68 -4.66
N ALA A 312 -15.42 -1.87 -5.35
CA ALA A 312 -14.93 -1.02 -6.43
C ALA A 312 -15.58 0.36 -6.42
N VAL A 313 -14.84 1.36 -6.91
CA VAL A 313 -15.38 2.69 -7.20
C VAL A 313 -16.50 2.56 -8.23
N GLY A 314 -17.68 2.99 -7.83
CA GLY A 314 -18.87 3.08 -8.68
C GLY A 314 -19.08 4.48 -9.25
N ASP A 315 -20.31 4.74 -9.69
CA ASP A 315 -20.66 6.02 -10.32
C ASP A 315 -20.44 7.21 -9.38
N ALA A 316 -19.92 8.30 -9.95
CA ALA A 316 -19.85 9.58 -9.27
C ALA A 316 -21.26 10.17 -9.05
N PHE A 317 -21.44 10.88 -7.93
CA PHE A 317 -22.63 11.68 -7.63
C PHE A 317 -22.22 12.96 -6.89
N THR A 318 -23.06 14.00 -6.97
CA THR A 318 -22.78 15.29 -6.31
C THR A 318 -23.74 15.52 -5.16
N LYS A 319 -23.21 15.92 -4.00
CA LYS A 319 -23.99 16.38 -2.85
C LYS A 319 -23.32 17.65 -2.31
N ASN A 320 -24.07 18.74 -2.17
CA ASN A 320 -23.56 20.03 -1.66
C ASN A 320 -22.31 20.56 -2.39
N ASN A 321 -22.26 20.46 -3.72
CA ASN A 321 -21.09 20.82 -4.56
C ASN A 321 -19.82 20.00 -4.30
N THR A 322 -19.90 18.90 -3.55
CA THR A 322 -18.83 17.92 -3.39
C THR A 322 -19.16 16.69 -4.23
N GLU A 323 -18.20 16.22 -5.01
CA GLU A 323 -18.30 14.96 -5.75
C GLU A 323 -17.96 13.80 -4.80
N PHE A 324 -18.80 12.77 -4.85
CA PHE A 324 -18.66 11.52 -4.12
C PHE A 324 -18.77 10.39 -5.12
N TYR A 325 -18.36 9.19 -4.71
CA TYR A 325 -18.45 8.00 -5.52
C TYR A 325 -19.36 6.99 -4.83
N ARG A 326 -20.08 6.19 -5.60
CA ARG A 326 -20.78 5.02 -5.05
C ARG A 326 -19.78 3.88 -4.82
N LEU A 327 -20.18 2.90 -4.03
CA LEU A 327 -19.44 1.66 -3.89
C LEU A 327 -20.18 0.54 -4.62
N ASN A 328 -19.47 -0.13 -5.51
CA ASN A 328 -19.93 -1.36 -6.15
C ASN A 328 -19.34 -2.55 -5.39
N TYR A 329 -20.23 -3.35 -4.82
CA TYR A 329 -19.91 -4.62 -4.18
C TYR A 329 -20.21 -5.75 -5.14
N ILE A 330 -19.19 -6.49 -5.54
CA ILE A 330 -19.25 -7.46 -6.64
C ILE A 330 -18.97 -8.85 -6.09
N ASP A 331 -19.91 -9.76 -6.31
CA ASP A 331 -19.76 -11.20 -6.01
C ASP A 331 -19.11 -11.89 -7.23
N LEU A 332 -17.90 -12.42 -7.05
CA LEU A 332 -17.11 -13.06 -8.10
C LEU A 332 -17.61 -14.45 -8.50
N GLU A 333 -18.39 -15.11 -7.65
CA GLU A 333 -19.03 -16.39 -7.96
C GLU A 333 -20.27 -16.17 -8.83
N THR A 334 -21.19 -15.32 -8.39
CA THR A 334 -22.50 -15.15 -9.04
C THR A 334 -22.52 -14.02 -10.06
N GLY A 335 -21.69 -12.99 -9.88
CA GLY A 335 -21.52 -11.85 -10.81
C GLY A 335 -22.51 -10.75 -10.53
N LYS A 336 -23.22 -10.87 -9.42
CA LYS A 336 -24.18 -9.90 -8.95
C LYS A 336 -23.43 -8.70 -8.41
N VAL A 337 -23.89 -7.53 -8.82
CA VAL A 337 -23.41 -6.24 -8.35
C VAL A 337 -24.46 -5.64 -7.42
N LYS A 338 -24.03 -5.24 -6.23
CA LYS A 338 -24.83 -4.43 -5.32
C LYS A 338 -24.20 -3.05 -5.19
N VAL A 339 -24.99 -2.01 -5.43
CA VAL A 339 -24.53 -0.62 -5.40
C VAL A 339 -24.93 0.01 -4.06
N TYR A 340 -23.96 0.59 -3.37
CA TYR A 340 -24.15 1.31 -2.12
C TYR A 340 -24.05 2.83 -2.38
N PRO A 341 -25.07 3.62 -1.99
CA PRO A 341 -25.17 5.03 -2.36
C PRO A 341 -24.27 5.97 -1.54
N GLU A 342 -23.72 5.51 -0.42
CA GLU A 342 -22.93 6.30 0.52
C GLU A 342 -21.51 5.76 0.50
N TYR A 343 -20.51 6.60 0.17
CA TYR A 343 -19.12 6.16 0.23
C TYR A 343 -18.06 7.23 0.50
N GLY A 344 -17.11 6.83 1.35
CA GLY A 344 -15.73 7.30 1.48
C GLY A 344 -14.81 6.07 1.65
N ASP A 345 -13.56 6.20 1.18
CA ASP A 345 -12.40 5.27 1.07
C ASP A 345 -12.64 3.76 0.80
N ILE A 346 -12.17 3.25 -0.35
CA ILE A 346 -12.47 1.93 -0.98
C ILE A 346 -11.99 0.75 -0.12
N LYS A 347 -10.95 0.98 0.67
CA LYS A 347 -10.24 -0.07 1.39
C LYS A 347 -11.10 -0.65 2.51
N GLY A 348 -11.37 -1.95 2.41
CA GLY A 348 -12.05 -2.77 3.42
C GLY A 348 -13.57 -2.60 3.61
N CYS A 349 -14.25 -1.73 2.87
CA CYS A 349 -15.70 -1.47 3.06
C CYS A 349 -16.11 -1.03 4.47
N TRP A 350 -15.19 -0.44 5.25
CA TRP A 350 -15.48 0.11 6.56
C TRP A 350 -15.47 1.62 6.50
N THR A 351 -16.46 2.24 7.14
CA THR A 351 -16.46 3.67 7.40
C THR A 351 -16.32 3.92 8.90
N TYR A 352 -16.00 5.16 9.26
CA TYR A 352 -15.82 5.54 10.66
C TYR A 352 -16.44 6.92 10.93
N GLN A 353 -16.83 7.13 12.17
CA GLN A 353 -17.30 8.42 12.67
C GLN A 353 -16.78 8.62 14.09
N CYS A 354 -15.91 9.61 14.26
CA CYS A 354 -15.41 10.00 15.58
C CYS A 354 -16.34 11.03 16.25
N ASP A 355 -16.79 10.75 17.47
CA ASP A 355 -17.44 11.68 18.39
C ASP A 355 -16.45 12.07 19.50
N MET A 356 -15.68 13.14 19.26
CA MET A 356 -14.71 13.65 20.23
C MET A 356 -15.35 14.10 21.56
N LYS A 357 -16.63 14.49 21.57
CA LYS A 357 -17.31 14.92 22.81
C LYS A 357 -17.63 13.73 23.70
N LYS A 358 -18.09 12.64 23.10
CA LYS A 358 -18.34 11.38 23.81
C LYS A 358 -17.08 10.52 23.97
N LYS A 359 -15.99 10.89 23.29
CA LYS A 359 -14.75 10.11 23.18
C LYS A 359 -15.04 8.71 22.66
N GLN A 360 -15.67 8.62 21.51
CA GLN A 360 -16.09 7.36 20.90
C GLN A 360 -15.81 7.38 19.41
N LEU A 361 -15.30 6.27 18.89
CA LEU A 361 -15.22 6.00 17.46
C LEU A 361 -16.28 4.96 17.10
N GLU A 362 -17.22 5.30 16.24
CA GLU A 362 -18.08 4.32 15.60
C GLU A 362 -17.43 3.87 14.30
N ILE A 363 -17.30 2.57 14.10
CA ILE A 363 -16.95 1.97 12.81
C ILE A 363 -18.14 1.17 12.29
N GLU A 364 -18.42 1.26 11.00
CA GLU A 364 -19.52 0.56 10.35
C GLU A 364 -19.02 -0.21 9.13
N ASN A 365 -19.37 -1.49 9.05
CA ASN A 365 -19.24 -2.26 7.83
C ASN A 365 -20.36 -1.84 6.87
N LEU A 366 -19.99 -1.29 5.72
CA LEU A 366 -20.95 -0.75 4.76
C LEU A 366 -21.82 -1.85 4.14
N ILE A 367 -21.33 -3.10 4.12
CA ILE A 367 -21.98 -4.24 3.49
C ILE A 367 -22.97 -4.91 4.44
N THR A 368 -22.50 -5.33 5.61
CA THR A 368 -23.28 -6.06 6.62
C THR A 368 -24.11 -5.15 7.51
N LYS A 369 -23.81 -3.84 7.53
CA LYS A 369 -24.39 -2.84 8.44
C LYS A 369 -24.08 -3.11 9.92
N GLN A 370 -23.10 -3.96 10.19
CA GLN A 370 -22.55 -4.13 11.53
C GLN A 370 -21.88 -2.82 11.96
N LYS A 371 -22.21 -2.36 13.16
CA LYS A 371 -21.61 -1.20 13.80
C LYS A 371 -20.88 -1.63 15.06
N LYS A 372 -19.75 -1.01 15.34
CA LYS A 372 -19.04 -1.14 16.60
C LYS A 372 -18.67 0.24 17.13
N VAL A 373 -18.90 0.46 18.42
CA VAL A 373 -18.47 1.66 19.12
C VAL A 373 -17.26 1.32 19.97
N ILE A 374 -16.16 2.02 19.72
CA ILE A 374 -14.89 1.91 20.44
C ILE A 374 -14.76 3.15 21.33
N PRO A 375 -14.79 3.01 22.67
CA PRO A 375 -14.51 4.13 23.56
C PRO A 375 -13.04 4.52 23.47
N LEU A 376 -12.79 5.82 23.36
CA LEU A 376 -11.47 6.44 23.26
C LEU A 376 -11.06 6.97 24.65
N LYS A 377 -9.78 6.82 25.01
CA LYS A 377 -9.26 7.37 26.28
C LYS A 377 -9.33 8.90 26.31
N GLN A 378 -9.06 9.52 25.17
CA GLN A 378 -9.01 10.96 24.99
C GLN A 378 -9.81 11.43 23.78
N ALA A 379 -10.11 12.73 23.76
CA ALA A 379 -10.89 13.35 22.71
C ALA A 379 -9.97 13.67 21.53
N GLU A 380 -9.79 12.69 20.64
CA GLU A 380 -8.93 12.79 19.47
C GLU A 380 -9.64 12.26 18.22
N ASP A 381 -9.25 12.78 17.06
CA ASP A 381 -9.83 12.41 15.78
C ASP A 381 -9.20 11.10 15.26
N VAL A 382 -9.62 9.99 15.87
CA VAL A 382 -9.18 8.65 15.48
C VAL A 382 -9.87 8.25 14.18
N HIS A 383 -9.09 7.74 13.22
CA HIS A 383 -9.55 7.29 11.93
C HIS A 383 -8.92 5.95 11.52
N ILE A 384 -9.43 5.35 10.44
CA ILE A 384 -8.87 4.13 9.86
C ILE A 384 -7.60 4.50 9.09
N MET A 385 -6.46 3.96 9.51
CA MET A 385 -5.18 4.15 8.82
C MET A 385 -4.94 3.05 7.78
N GLN A 386 -5.23 1.79 8.14
CA GLN A 386 -5.03 0.65 7.27
C GLN A 386 -5.98 -0.49 7.64
N ILE A 387 -6.37 -1.28 6.65
CA ILE A 387 -7.07 -2.55 6.82
C ILE A 387 -6.23 -3.62 6.14
N ASN A 388 -5.96 -4.71 6.85
CA ASN A 388 -5.24 -5.86 6.31
C ASN A 388 -5.80 -7.16 6.89
N GLY A 389 -6.43 -7.99 6.04
CA GLY A 389 -7.19 -9.16 6.47
C GLY A 389 -8.30 -8.79 7.46
N ASP A 390 -8.37 -9.51 8.58
CA ASP A 390 -9.36 -9.28 9.64
C ASP A 390 -8.96 -8.16 10.61
N TYR A 391 -7.94 -7.35 10.29
CA TYR A 391 -7.40 -6.35 11.20
C TYR A 391 -7.54 -4.93 10.65
N VAL A 392 -8.00 -4.03 11.50
CA VAL A 392 -8.10 -2.59 11.23
C VAL A 392 -7.14 -1.87 12.16
N LEU A 393 -6.16 -1.18 11.59
CA LEU A 393 -5.28 -0.26 12.29
C LEU A 393 -5.95 1.11 12.33
N LEU A 394 -6.18 1.60 13.54
CA LEU A 394 -6.78 2.90 13.83
C LEU A 394 -5.73 3.80 14.46
N GLY A 395 -5.74 5.09 14.14
CA GLY A 395 -4.83 6.04 14.76
C GLY A 395 -5.24 7.49 14.55
N THR A 396 -4.36 8.41 14.96
CA THR A 396 -4.55 9.85 14.86
C THR A 396 -3.49 10.46 13.95
N ASP A 397 -3.78 11.64 13.39
CA ASP A 397 -2.77 12.40 12.61
C ASP A 397 -1.58 12.86 13.46
N SER A 398 -1.71 12.87 14.79
CA SER A 398 -0.62 13.19 15.72
C SER A 398 0.27 11.98 16.03
N ASP A 399 -0.14 10.79 15.61
CA ASP A 399 0.56 9.53 15.87
C ASP A 399 0.73 9.18 17.37
N ASP A 400 -0.06 9.79 18.25
CA ASP A 400 0.09 9.57 19.70
C ASP A 400 -0.66 8.32 20.17
N VAL A 401 -1.71 7.92 19.46
CA VAL A 401 -2.61 6.85 19.87
C VAL A 401 -2.91 5.93 18.70
N TYR A 402 -2.73 4.64 18.94
CA TYR A 402 -3.06 3.59 17.99
C TYR A 402 -3.96 2.55 18.62
N TYR A 403 -4.94 2.07 17.85
CA TYR A 403 -5.74 0.92 18.23
C TYR A 403 -5.67 -0.14 17.13
N LEU A 404 -5.71 -1.39 17.56
CA LEU A 404 -5.94 -2.53 16.68
C LEU A 404 -7.33 -3.06 16.93
N TYR A 405 -8.13 -3.17 15.88
CA TYR A 405 -9.43 -3.81 15.93
C TYR A 405 -9.42 -5.10 15.12
N ASN A 406 -9.86 -6.20 15.75
CA ASN A 406 -10.05 -7.50 15.13
C ASN A 406 -11.52 -7.64 14.70
N LEU A 407 -11.73 -7.68 13.38
CA LEU A 407 -13.05 -7.79 12.75
C LEU A 407 -13.75 -9.11 13.09
N GLN A 408 -12.99 -10.21 13.22
CA GLN A 408 -13.52 -11.54 13.45
C GLN A 408 -13.94 -11.74 14.91
N GLU A 409 -13.12 -11.27 15.85
CA GLU A 409 -13.36 -11.45 17.29
C GLU A 409 -14.22 -10.34 17.90
N ASP A 410 -14.52 -9.28 17.13
CA ASP A 410 -15.27 -8.11 17.59
C ASP A 410 -14.62 -7.45 18.83
N ALA A 411 -13.29 -7.44 18.85
CA ALA A 411 -12.44 -6.99 19.94
C ALA A 411 -11.46 -5.92 19.47
N TYR A 412 -11.25 -4.89 20.29
CA TYR A 412 -10.22 -3.88 20.05
C TYR A 412 -9.25 -3.82 21.23
N ARG A 413 -8.06 -3.30 20.96
CA ARG A 413 -7.09 -2.93 21.98
C ARG A 413 -6.29 -1.72 21.55
N GLU A 414 -5.79 -0.98 22.53
CA GLU A 414 -4.80 0.06 22.30
C GLU A 414 -3.42 -0.58 22.09
N LEU A 415 -2.60 0.06 21.26
CA LEU A 415 -1.23 -0.34 20.99
C LEU A 415 -0.28 0.73 21.53
N ASP A 416 0.70 0.28 22.31
CA ASP A 416 1.82 1.12 22.74
C ASP A 416 2.91 1.11 21.67
N ILE A 417 2.72 1.93 20.62
CA ILE A 417 3.64 1.99 19.48
C ILE A 417 4.90 2.79 19.87
N PRO A 418 6.10 2.21 19.70
CA PRO A 418 7.36 2.91 19.91
C PRO A 418 7.47 4.19 19.06
N GLU A 419 7.97 5.27 19.65
CA GLU A 419 8.06 6.59 18.99
C GLU A 419 8.83 6.54 17.67
N GLU A 420 9.77 5.60 17.54
CA GLU A 420 10.64 5.46 16.38
C GLU A 420 9.93 5.00 15.09
N ILE A 421 8.74 4.40 15.20
CA ILE A 421 7.96 3.89 14.05
C ILE A 421 6.65 4.63 13.80
N ARG A 422 6.38 5.68 14.58
CA ARG A 422 5.19 6.53 14.43
C ARG A 422 5.22 7.32 13.11
N GLY A 423 4.05 7.62 12.55
CA GLY A 423 3.84 8.50 11.38
C GLY A 423 4.03 7.89 9.99
N THR A 424 4.72 6.77 9.86
CA THR A 424 4.80 5.99 8.60
C THR A 424 4.53 4.53 8.88
N LEU A 425 3.56 4.27 9.75
CA LEU A 425 3.26 2.95 10.27
C LEU A 425 2.47 2.12 9.25
N GLU A 426 3.06 1.01 8.82
CA GLU A 426 2.41 0.02 7.98
C GLU A 426 2.16 -1.28 8.74
N MET A 427 1.10 -2.00 8.37
CA MET A 427 0.66 -3.25 8.99
C MET A 427 0.65 -4.41 7.99
N TYR A 428 1.37 -5.48 8.32
CA TYR A 428 1.43 -6.72 7.54
C TYR A 428 1.01 -7.92 8.40
N VAL A 429 0.45 -8.94 7.76
CA VAL A 429 -0.08 -10.13 8.43
C VAL A 429 0.94 -11.28 8.35
N ALA A 430 1.19 -11.95 9.48
CA ALA A 430 1.90 -13.22 9.56
C ALA A 430 0.94 -14.28 10.13
N LYS A 431 -0.01 -14.72 9.28
CA LYS A 431 -1.19 -15.49 9.70
C LYS A 431 -0.82 -16.80 10.37
N LYS A 432 0.18 -17.52 9.86
CA LYS A 432 0.65 -18.78 10.43
C LYS A 432 1.21 -18.64 11.86
N GLU A 433 1.89 -17.54 12.14
CA GLU A 433 2.43 -17.25 13.47
C GLU A 433 1.41 -16.57 14.38
N ARG A 434 0.23 -16.21 13.86
CA ARG A 434 -0.78 -15.39 14.55
C ARG A 434 -0.16 -14.11 15.10
N LYS A 435 0.57 -13.41 14.23
CA LYS A 435 1.16 -12.10 14.56
C LYS A 435 0.85 -11.08 13.46
N LEU A 436 0.92 -9.81 13.85
CA LEU A 436 1.03 -8.70 12.91
C LEU A 436 2.45 -8.14 12.97
N LEU A 437 2.94 -7.68 11.84
CA LEU A 437 4.17 -6.92 11.73
C LEU A 437 3.81 -5.46 11.50
N LEU A 438 4.26 -4.59 12.41
CA LEU A 438 4.17 -3.15 12.30
C LEU A 438 5.54 -2.58 11.95
N THR A 439 5.63 -1.68 10.98
CA THR A 439 6.91 -1.23 10.44
C THR A 439 6.86 0.17 9.88
N ASN A 440 8.02 0.83 9.84
CA ASN A 440 8.25 2.07 9.08
C ASN A 440 9.34 1.89 8.02
N GLU A 441 9.52 0.66 7.53
CA GLU A 441 10.58 0.19 6.63
C GLU A 441 11.99 0.12 7.25
N LYS A 442 12.25 0.82 8.36
CA LYS A 442 13.56 0.80 9.05
C LYS A 442 13.55 -0.10 10.26
N GLU A 443 12.49 -0.02 11.04
CA GLU A 443 12.27 -0.85 12.20
C GLU A 443 10.94 -1.57 12.07
N ALA A 444 10.91 -2.81 12.55
CA ALA A 444 9.70 -3.61 12.52
C ALA A 444 9.47 -4.24 13.89
N TYR A 445 8.20 -4.42 14.21
CA TYR A 445 7.75 -4.86 15.52
C TYR A 445 6.62 -5.87 15.38
N LEU A 446 6.66 -6.92 16.18
CA LEU A 446 5.66 -7.97 16.18
C LEU A 446 4.62 -7.73 17.26
N VAL A 447 3.37 -7.75 16.83
CA VAL A 447 2.21 -7.62 17.68
C VAL A 447 1.54 -8.99 17.79
N ASN A 448 1.46 -9.53 19.01
CA ASN A 448 0.86 -10.84 19.25
C ASN A 448 -0.67 -10.77 19.10
N LEU A 449 -1.25 -11.61 18.24
CA LEU A 449 -2.70 -11.77 18.12
C LEU A 449 -3.13 -12.80 19.18
N LYS A 450 -3.60 -12.31 20.34
CA LYS A 450 -4.05 -13.15 21.46
C LYS A 450 -5.56 -13.24 21.46
#